data_AF-A0A6P5YU70-F1
#
_entry.id   AF-A0A6P5YU70-F1
#
_cell.length_a   1.000
_cell.length_b   1.000
_cell.length_c   1.000
_cell.angle_alpha   90.00
_cell.angle_beta   90.00
_cell.angle_gamma   90.00
#
_symmetry.space_group_name_H-M   'P 1'
#
loop_
_entity.id
_entity.type
_entity.pdbx_description
1 polymer ?
#
loop_
_entity_poly.entity_id
_entity_poly.type
_entity_poly.pdbx_seq_one_letter_code
_entity_poly.pdbx_strand_id
1 'polypeptide(L)'
;MTQLLIKEEVHKWQQEGAHIVYWHHVIRDGYKAGNLKSAMSCSYVKDYEFVAIFDTDFQPTLDFLKRPVRHFKDNEDVGLVRARWSFVNKDENLLTRLQNINLAFHFEVKQQVNGVFTNFFGFNGIAGVWRDKALEDYGWWLERTTVEEMDTSFSVHLQEWKFIFLNDIV
;
A
#
# COMPACT_ATOMS: atom_id res chain seq x y z
N MET A 1 15.06 20.86 10.18
CA MET A 1 13.74 21.26 10.71
C MET A 1 12.73 20.12 10.59
N THR A 2 12.37 19.67 9.38
CA THR A 2 11.33 18.63 9.18
C THR A 2 11.59 17.32 9.92
N GLN A 3 12.82 16.79 9.90
CA GLN A 3 13.16 15.55 10.61
C GLN A 3 12.98 15.65 12.13
N LEU A 4 13.22 16.83 12.71
CA LEU A 4 13.05 17.05 14.15
C LEU A 4 11.56 17.00 14.50
N LEU A 5 10.72 17.70 13.74
CA LEU A 5 9.25 17.68 13.93
C LEU A 5 8.68 16.26 13.83
N ILE A 6 9.14 15.46 12.87
CA ILE A 6 8.69 14.06 12.74
C ILE A 6 9.13 13.24 13.95
N LYS A 7 10.38 13.39 14.41
CA LYS A 7 10.89 12.68 15.59
C LYS A 7 10.14 13.07 16.87
N GLU A 8 9.81 14.35 17.03
CA GLU A 8 9.03 14.85 18.17
C GLU A 8 7.62 14.25 18.17
N GLU A 9 6.92 14.24 17.03
CA GLU A 9 5.58 13.65 16.94
C GLU A 9 5.63 12.13 17.17
N VAL A 10 6.61 11.42 16.61
CA VAL A 10 6.83 9.99 16.87
C VAL A 10 7.07 9.73 18.36
N HIS A 11 7.88 10.56 19.02
CA HIS A 11 8.15 10.41 20.46
C HIS A 11 6.89 10.61 21.30
N LYS A 12 6.07 11.60 20.95
CA LYS A 12 4.77 11.85 21.60
C LYS A 12 3.85 10.64 21.49
N TRP A 13 3.67 10.06 20.29
CA TRP A 13 2.83 8.88 20.11
C TRP A 13 3.39 7.63 20.81
N GLN A 14 4.72 7.49 20.89
CA GLN A 14 5.35 6.43 21.68
C GLN A 14 5.02 6.55 23.17
N GLN A 15 4.97 7.78 23.73
CA GLN A 15 4.57 8.00 25.12
C GLN A 15 3.10 7.65 25.38
N GLU A 16 2.24 7.78 24.37
CA GLU A 16 0.84 7.34 24.41
C GLU A 16 0.68 5.82 24.20
N GLY A 17 1.78 5.09 24.00
CA GLY A 17 1.81 3.63 23.85
C GLY A 17 1.72 3.12 22.42
N ALA A 18 1.77 4.00 21.42
CA ALA A 18 1.77 3.57 20.01
C ALA A 18 3.14 2.97 19.62
N HIS A 19 3.10 1.81 18.95
CA HIS A 19 4.30 1.17 18.41
C HIS A 19 4.67 1.78 17.04
N ILE A 20 5.26 2.98 17.07
CA ILE A 20 5.68 3.74 15.89
C ILE A 20 7.19 3.95 15.88
N VAL A 21 7.81 3.84 14.69
CA VAL A 21 9.26 4.02 14.50
C VAL A 21 9.49 5.02 13.38
N TYR A 22 10.37 5.98 13.63
CA TYR A 22 10.88 6.87 12.59
C TYR A 22 12.08 6.23 11.90
N TRP A 23 11.99 6.03 10.58
CA TRP A 23 13.11 5.58 9.76
C TRP A 23 13.48 6.66 8.73
N HIS A 24 14.78 6.96 8.61
CA HIS A 24 15.28 7.91 7.64
C HIS A 24 16.30 7.26 6.73
N HIS A 25 15.97 7.18 5.44
CA HIS A 25 16.91 6.76 4.42
C HIS A 25 17.88 7.90 4.11
N VAL A 26 19.17 7.69 4.39
CA VAL A 26 20.22 8.72 4.24
C VAL A 26 20.56 8.96 2.77
N ILE A 27 20.50 7.91 1.95
CA ILE A 27 20.76 7.98 0.51
C ILE A 27 19.42 8.23 -0.18
N ARG A 28 19.38 9.20 -1.09
CA ARG A 28 18.16 9.60 -1.81
C ARG A 28 18.09 8.96 -3.20
N ASP A 29 18.29 7.66 -3.26
CA ASP A 29 18.04 6.83 -4.44
C ASP A 29 16.65 6.19 -4.38
N GLY A 30 16.11 5.85 -5.55
CA GLY A 30 14.83 5.12 -5.67
C GLY A 30 13.55 5.84 -5.17
N TYR A 31 13.65 7.05 -4.63
CA TYR A 31 12.52 7.83 -4.09
C TYR A 31 11.62 7.01 -3.13
N LYS A 32 10.34 6.79 -3.48
CA LYS A 32 9.39 6.01 -2.67
C LYS A 32 9.83 4.55 -2.57
N ALA A 33 10.16 3.93 -3.70
CA ALA A 33 10.68 2.57 -3.78
C ALA A 33 11.91 2.35 -2.89
N GLY A 34 12.88 3.26 -2.98
CA GLY A 34 14.12 3.21 -2.20
C GLY A 34 13.86 3.34 -0.69
N ASN A 35 12.97 4.25 -0.29
CA ASN A 35 12.55 4.38 1.11
C ASN A 35 11.88 3.11 1.64
N LEU A 36 10.96 2.51 0.87
CA LEU A 36 10.28 1.26 1.23
C LEU A 36 11.30 0.14 1.39
N LYS A 37 12.15 -0.08 0.39
CA LYS A 37 13.20 -1.11 0.43
C LYS A 37 14.17 -0.93 1.61
N SER A 38 14.59 0.31 1.88
CA SER A 38 15.42 0.62 3.04
C SER A 38 14.71 0.27 4.35
N ALA A 39 13.43 0.65 4.49
CA ALA A 39 12.64 0.35 5.68
C ALA A 39 12.44 -1.16 5.87
N MET A 40 12.18 -1.91 4.79
CA MET A 40 12.01 -3.37 4.83
C MET A 40 13.26 -4.12 5.29
N SER A 41 14.45 -3.51 5.19
CA SER A 41 15.69 -4.11 5.71
C SER A 41 15.82 -4.05 7.23
N CYS A 42 14.94 -3.33 7.93
CA CYS A 42 14.98 -3.21 9.38
C CYS A 42 14.70 -4.56 10.05
N SER A 43 15.46 -4.88 11.10
CA SER A 43 15.37 -6.19 11.76
C SER A 43 13.98 -6.50 12.32
N TYR A 44 13.26 -5.49 12.82
CA TYR A 44 11.93 -5.66 13.40
C TYR A 44 10.87 -6.04 12.35
N VAL A 45 11.10 -5.74 11.07
CA VAL A 45 10.15 -6.06 9.99
C VAL A 45 9.99 -7.58 9.86
N LYS A 46 11.05 -8.34 10.15
CA LYS A 46 11.05 -9.81 10.12
C LYS A 46 10.09 -10.46 11.11
N ASP A 47 9.62 -9.70 12.10
CA ASP A 47 8.64 -10.16 13.08
C ASP A 47 7.19 -10.05 12.57
N TYR A 48 6.98 -9.49 11.37
CA TYR A 48 5.67 -9.27 10.76
C TYR A 48 5.49 -10.04 9.46
N GLU A 49 4.29 -10.56 9.23
CA GLU A 49 3.93 -11.33 8.03
C GLU A 49 3.34 -10.47 6.90
N PHE A 50 2.77 -9.32 7.26
CA PHE A 50 2.04 -8.45 6.35
C PHE A 50 2.52 -7.01 6.41
N VAL A 51 2.53 -6.35 5.26
CA VAL A 51 2.98 -4.97 5.08
C VAL A 51 1.85 -4.14 4.50
N ALA A 52 1.36 -3.17 5.25
CA ALA A 52 0.37 -2.20 4.76
C ALA A 52 1.07 -0.89 4.36
N ILE A 53 0.72 -0.35 3.18
CA ILE A 53 1.32 0.88 2.66
C ILE A 53 0.26 1.98 2.54
N PHE A 54 0.57 3.13 3.15
CA PHE A 54 -0.24 4.33 3.13
C PHE A 54 0.61 5.54 2.77
N ASP A 55 0.08 6.42 1.92
CA ASP A 55 0.66 7.74 1.72
C ASP A 55 0.36 8.62 2.95
N THR A 56 1.15 9.67 3.15
CA THR A 56 1.11 10.51 4.37
C THR A 56 -0.18 11.28 4.57
N ASP A 57 -0.97 11.44 3.51
CA ASP A 57 -2.28 12.11 3.48
C ASP A 57 -3.46 11.12 3.53
N PHE A 58 -3.18 9.81 3.59
CA PHE A 58 -4.22 8.80 3.67
C PHE A 58 -4.91 8.78 5.02
N GLN A 59 -6.23 8.68 5.02
CA GLN A 59 -7.07 8.62 6.22
C GLN A 59 -7.82 7.29 6.26
N PRO A 60 -7.19 6.20 6.73
CA PRO A 60 -7.82 4.90 6.80
C PRO A 60 -8.93 4.88 7.86
N THR A 61 -9.97 4.09 7.59
CA THR A 61 -10.99 3.75 8.60
C THR A 61 -10.42 2.88 9.72
N LEU A 62 -11.01 2.93 10.92
CA LEU A 62 -10.51 2.19 12.10
C LEU A 62 -10.46 0.67 11.89
N ASP A 63 -11.32 0.14 11.02
CA ASP A 63 -11.39 -1.27 10.64
C ASP A 63 -10.59 -1.60 9.38
N PHE A 64 -9.89 -0.62 8.79
CA PHE A 64 -9.21 -0.76 7.50
C PHE A 64 -8.27 -1.95 7.49
N LEU A 65 -7.45 -2.19 8.52
CA LEU A 65 -6.51 -3.33 8.51
C LEU A 65 -7.20 -4.67 8.77
N LYS A 66 -8.26 -4.70 9.58
CA LYS A 66 -8.96 -5.93 9.96
C LYS A 66 -9.61 -6.60 8.76
N ARG A 67 -10.13 -5.80 7.82
CA ARG A 67 -10.88 -6.32 6.67
C ARG A 67 -10.00 -6.97 5.58
N PRO A 68 -8.87 -6.40 5.13
CA PRO A 68 -7.92 -7.03 4.24
C PRO A 68 -7.22 -8.24 4.88
N VAL A 69 -6.75 -8.11 6.13
CA VAL A 69 -5.96 -9.16 6.80
C VAL A 69 -6.74 -10.49 6.89
N ARG A 70 -8.07 -10.43 7.05
CA ARG A 70 -8.92 -11.64 7.10
C ARG A 70 -8.86 -12.49 5.82
N HIS A 71 -8.51 -11.90 4.67
CA HIS A 71 -8.47 -12.60 3.39
C HIS A 71 -7.18 -13.40 3.18
N PHE A 72 -6.15 -13.17 4.00
CA PHE A 72 -4.94 -13.97 4.03
C PHE A 72 -5.08 -15.21 4.91
N LYS A 73 -6.06 -15.20 5.82
CA LYS A 73 -6.33 -16.33 6.69
C LYS A 73 -6.80 -17.52 5.87
N ASP A 74 -6.20 -18.69 6.12
CA ASP A 74 -6.51 -19.95 5.45
C ASP A 74 -6.27 -19.93 3.93
N ASN A 75 -5.51 -18.94 3.42
CA ASN A 75 -5.15 -18.82 2.01
C ASN A 75 -3.72 -18.31 1.84
N GLU A 76 -2.78 -19.25 1.71
CA GLU A 76 -1.36 -18.95 1.58
C GLU A 76 -0.98 -18.41 0.20
N ASP A 77 -1.81 -18.57 -0.82
CA ASP A 77 -1.55 -18.11 -2.20
C ASP A 77 -1.83 -16.62 -2.40
N VAL A 78 -2.44 -15.94 -1.42
CA VAL A 78 -2.77 -14.51 -1.53
C VAL A 78 -1.54 -13.66 -1.23
N GLY A 79 -1.09 -12.91 -2.23
CA GLY A 79 0.05 -12.00 -2.12
C GLY A 79 -0.32 -10.55 -1.84
N LEU A 80 -1.49 -10.11 -2.32
CA LEU A 80 -1.97 -8.74 -2.19
C LEU A 80 -3.48 -8.71 -1.92
N VAL A 81 -3.88 -7.93 -0.93
CA VAL A 81 -5.27 -7.51 -0.75
C VAL A 81 -5.34 -5.99 -0.79
N ARG A 82 -6.15 -5.46 -1.71
CA ARG A 82 -6.23 -4.03 -1.97
C ARG A 82 -7.65 -3.51 -1.79
N ALA A 83 -7.77 -2.39 -1.08
CA ALA A 83 -8.99 -1.61 -0.95
C ALA A 83 -9.04 -0.46 -1.98
N ARG A 84 -10.20 0.17 -2.10
CA ARG A 84 -10.30 1.45 -2.83
C ARG A 84 -9.75 2.58 -1.98
N TRP A 85 -9.60 3.71 -2.64
CA TRP A 85 -9.42 5.01 -2.02
C TRP A 85 -10.19 6.05 -2.81
N SER A 86 -10.49 7.18 -2.17
CA SER A 86 -11.20 8.30 -2.78
C SER A 86 -10.62 9.62 -2.26
N PHE A 87 -10.93 10.71 -2.96
CA PHE A 87 -10.49 12.05 -2.54
C PHE A 87 -11.39 12.56 -1.41
N VAL A 88 -10.78 13.07 -0.34
CA VAL A 88 -11.50 13.74 0.75
C VAL A 88 -12.24 14.98 0.24
N ASN A 89 -11.67 15.67 -0.74
CA ASN A 89 -12.22 16.91 -1.31
C ASN A 89 -12.99 16.69 -2.64
N LYS A 90 -13.44 15.46 -2.93
CA LYS A 90 -14.10 15.12 -4.19
C LYS A 90 -15.25 16.06 -4.58
N ASP A 91 -15.96 16.62 -3.61
CA ASP A 91 -17.15 17.48 -3.81
C ASP A 91 -16.85 18.98 -3.73
N GLU A 92 -15.58 19.40 -3.59
CA GLU A 92 -15.19 20.79 -3.38
C GLU A 92 -15.49 21.71 -4.57
N ASN A 93 -15.23 21.26 -5.80
CA ASN A 93 -15.49 22.03 -7.01
C ASN A 93 -15.70 21.13 -8.25
N LEU A 94 -15.95 21.73 -9.40
CA LEU A 94 -16.18 20.97 -10.64
C LEU A 94 -14.98 20.10 -11.03
N LEU A 95 -13.75 20.58 -10.84
CA LEU A 95 -12.54 19.84 -11.19
C LEU A 95 -12.39 18.59 -10.31
N THR A 96 -12.54 18.72 -9.00
CA THR A 96 -12.44 17.59 -8.06
C THR A 96 -13.53 16.55 -8.31
N ARG A 97 -14.73 16.99 -8.68
CA ARG A 97 -15.83 16.09 -9.06
C ARG A 97 -15.54 15.33 -10.34
N LEU A 98 -14.98 15.98 -11.36
CA LEU A 98 -14.56 15.33 -12.61
C LEU A 98 -13.42 14.33 -12.37
N GLN A 99 -12.44 14.69 -11.54
CA GLN A 99 -11.37 13.78 -11.13
C GLN A 99 -11.92 12.55 -10.39
N ASN A 100 -12.89 12.75 -9.49
CA ASN A 100 -13.54 11.66 -8.78
C ASN A 100 -14.31 10.72 -9.72
N ILE A 101 -14.98 11.23 -10.76
CA ILE A 101 -15.64 10.37 -11.76
C ILE A 101 -14.61 9.47 -12.46
N ASN A 102 -13.48 10.02 -12.89
CA ASN A 102 -12.41 9.24 -13.52
C ASN A 102 -11.85 8.17 -12.57
N LEU A 103 -11.61 8.56 -11.31
CA LEU A 103 -11.11 7.64 -10.30
C LEU A 103 -12.10 6.53 -9.96
N ALA A 104 -13.39 6.87 -9.82
CA ALA A 104 -14.46 5.92 -9.58
C ALA A 104 -14.55 4.90 -10.71
N PHE A 105 -14.48 5.35 -11.97
CA PHE A 105 -14.43 4.44 -13.12
C PHE A 105 -13.22 3.49 -13.06
N HIS A 106 -12.04 4.00 -12.70
CA HIS A 106 -10.84 3.18 -12.56
C HIS A 106 -11.02 2.06 -11.53
N PHE A 107 -11.58 2.37 -10.35
CA PHE A 107 -11.73 1.38 -9.29
C PHE A 107 -12.95 0.48 -9.44
N GLU A 108 -14.13 1.08 -9.59
CA GLU A 108 -15.41 0.36 -9.55
C GLU A 108 -15.68 -0.41 -10.84
N VAL A 109 -15.04 -0.02 -11.95
CA VAL A 109 -15.17 -0.72 -13.23
C VAL A 109 -13.88 -1.45 -13.57
N LYS A 110 -12.80 -0.72 -13.88
CA LYS A 110 -11.61 -1.33 -14.49
C LYS A 110 -10.91 -2.33 -13.55
N GLN A 111 -10.59 -1.93 -12.32
CA GLN A 111 -9.88 -2.82 -11.38
C GLN A 111 -10.76 -3.97 -10.91
N GLN A 112 -12.05 -3.71 -10.67
CA GLN A 112 -13.00 -4.76 -10.28
C GLN A 112 -13.19 -5.81 -11.39
N VAL A 113 -13.40 -5.37 -12.63
CA VAL A 113 -13.54 -6.27 -13.79
C VAL A 113 -12.25 -7.07 -14.00
N ASN A 114 -11.08 -6.44 -13.98
CA ASN A 114 -9.81 -7.15 -14.13
C ASN A 114 -9.57 -8.16 -12.98
N GLY A 115 -9.90 -7.78 -11.74
CA GLY A 115 -9.82 -8.69 -10.59
C GLY A 115 -10.69 -9.95 -10.76
N VAL A 116 -11.86 -9.83 -11.38
CA VAL A 116 -12.77 -10.97 -11.62
C VAL A 116 -12.38 -11.80 -12.85
N PHE A 117 -12.03 -11.16 -13.97
CA PHE A 117 -11.86 -11.84 -15.25
C PHE A 117 -10.42 -12.21 -15.57
N THR A 118 -9.45 -11.42 -15.10
CA THR A 118 -8.02 -11.66 -15.36
C THR A 118 -7.26 -12.04 -14.09
N ASN A 119 -7.93 -12.09 -12.93
CA ASN A 119 -7.34 -12.36 -11.61
C ASN A 119 -6.15 -11.43 -11.29
N PHE A 120 -6.12 -10.25 -11.92
CA PHE A 120 -5.00 -9.31 -11.85
C PHE A 120 -5.51 -7.88 -11.80
N PHE A 121 -4.87 -7.06 -10.98
CA PHE A 121 -4.98 -5.62 -11.03
C PHE A 121 -3.63 -5.02 -10.61
N GLY A 122 -3.24 -3.90 -11.23
CA GLY A 122 -2.03 -3.19 -10.80
C GLY A 122 -2.24 -2.54 -9.43
N PHE A 123 -1.27 -2.64 -8.53
CA PHE A 123 -1.20 -1.83 -7.31
C PHE A 123 -0.78 -0.40 -7.67
N ASN A 124 -1.45 0.60 -7.09
CA ASN A 124 -1.12 2.02 -7.32
C ASN A 124 -0.62 2.66 -6.00
N GLY A 125 0.14 1.91 -5.21
CA GLY A 125 0.95 2.52 -4.16
C GLY A 125 0.33 2.81 -2.80
N ILE A 126 -0.97 2.58 -2.65
CA ILE A 126 -1.72 2.95 -1.45
C ILE A 126 -2.91 2.02 -1.25
N ALA A 127 -3.35 1.94 0.01
CA ALA A 127 -4.53 1.19 0.44
C ALA A 127 -4.43 -0.31 0.09
N GLY A 128 -3.21 -0.86 0.17
CA GLY A 128 -2.94 -2.28 -0.04
C GLY A 128 -2.17 -2.88 1.11
N VAL A 129 -2.48 -4.14 1.39
CA VAL A 129 -1.75 -5.00 2.32
C VAL A 129 -1.09 -6.09 1.49
N TRP A 130 0.22 -6.21 1.61
CA TRP A 130 1.04 -7.23 0.98
C TRP A 130 1.42 -8.31 1.97
N ARG A 131 1.55 -9.55 1.48
CA ARG A 131 2.27 -10.61 2.20
C ARG A 131 3.77 -10.41 1.98
N ASP A 132 4.52 -10.40 3.06
CA ASP A 132 5.97 -10.14 3.04
C ASP A 132 6.71 -11.11 2.11
N LYS A 133 6.40 -12.40 2.22
CA LYS A 133 6.93 -13.46 1.34
C LYS A 133 6.70 -13.22 -0.15
N ALA A 134 5.54 -12.68 -0.54
CA ALA A 134 5.24 -12.40 -1.94
C ALA A 134 6.14 -11.29 -2.51
N LEU A 135 6.54 -10.34 -1.66
CA LEU A 135 7.50 -9.30 -2.03
C LEU A 135 8.93 -9.83 -2.04
N GLU A 136 9.27 -10.69 -1.07
CA GLU A 136 10.58 -11.35 -0.99
C GLU A 136 10.86 -12.22 -2.22
N ASP A 137 9.89 -13.03 -2.66
CA ASP A 137 10.03 -13.94 -3.82
C ASP A 137 10.37 -13.18 -5.12
N TYR A 138 9.91 -11.94 -5.26
CA TYR A 138 10.25 -11.09 -6.40
C TYR A 138 11.57 -10.30 -6.22
N GLY A 139 12.02 -10.10 -4.98
CA GLY A 139 13.18 -9.26 -4.66
C GLY A 139 12.83 -7.81 -4.34
N TRP A 140 11.63 -7.59 -3.78
CA TRP A 140 11.12 -6.31 -3.28
C TRP A 140 10.87 -5.25 -4.37
N TRP A 141 10.70 -3.99 -3.96
CA TRP A 141 10.48 -2.87 -4.88
C TRP A 141 11.74 -2.56 -5.69
N LEU A 142 11.61 -2.61 -7.01
CA LEU A 142 12.69 -2.24 -7.92
C LEU A 142 12.72 -0.74 -8.15
N GLU A 143 13.87 -0.14 -7.90
CA GLU A 143 14.11 1.31 -8.03
C GLU A 143 14.34 1.77 -9.48
N ARG A 144 14.25 0.85 -10.46
CA ARG A 144 14.62 1.11 -11.86
C ARG A 144 13.52 1.80 -12.67
N THR A 145 12.28 1.81 -12.19
CA THR A 145 11.13 2.39 -12.91
C THR A 145 10.38 3.40 -12.05
N THR A 146 9.73 4.39 -12.68
CA THR A 146 8.84 5.36 -12.01
C THR A 146 7.45 4.78 -11.71
N VAL A 147 7.24 3.51 -12.05
CA VAL A 147 5.98 2.77 -11.90
C VAL A 147 6.27 1.46 -11.16
N GLU A 148 7.11 1.54 -10.14
CA GLU A 148 7.63 0.41 -9.38
C GLU A 148 6.50 -0.47 -8.82
N GLU A 149 5.39 0.16 -8.43
CA GLU A 149 4.25 -0.50 -7.80
C GLU A 149 3.53 -1.42 -8.80
N MET A 150 3.43 -0.99 -10.06
CA MET A 150 2.84 -1.78 -11.14
C MET A 150 3.80 -2.88 -11.60
N ASP A 151 5.10 -2.60 -11.66
CA ASP A 151 6.14 -3.58 -12.00
C ASP A 151 6.20 -4.73 -10.97
N THR A 152 6.22 -4.39 -9.67
CA THR A 152 6.12 -5.36 -8.58
C THR A 152 4.81 -6.15 -8.67
N SER A 153 3.67 -5.49 -8.90
CA SER A 153 2.38 -6.19 -9.03
C SER A 153 2.38 -7.21 -10.16
N PHE A 154 2.88 -6.83 -11.33
CA PHE A 154 2.91 -7.69 -12.49
C PHE A 154 3.83 -8.89 -12.25
N SER A 155 5.00 -8.64 -11.69
CA SER A 155 6.00 -9.68 -11.48
C SER A 155 5.63 -10.66 -10.37
N VAL A 156 5.05 -10.18 -9.28
CA VAL A 156 4.51 -11.03 -8.21
C VAL A 156 3.34 -11.87 -8.74
N HIS A 157 2.48 -11.29 -9.59
CA HIS A 157 1.40 -12.05 -10.22
C HIS A 157 1.92 -13.15 -11.16
N LEU A 158 3.02 -12.90 -11.90
CA LEU A 158 3.68 -13.93 -12.73
C LEU A 158 4.31 -15.08 -11.92
N GLN A 159 4.50 -14.89 -10.61
CA GLN A 159 4.88 -15.94 -9.67
C GLN A 159 3.67 -16.67 -9.08
N GLU A 160 2.50 -16.57 -9.73
CA GLU A 160 1.23 -17.23 -9.36
C GLU A 160 0.58 -16.74 -8.06
N TRP A 161 1.09 -15.63 -7.48
CA TRP A 161 0.44 -14.98 -6.34
C TRP A 161 -0.92 -14.39 -6.74
N LYS A 162 -1.93 -14.65 -5.90
CA LYS A 162 -3.31 -14.20 -6.12
C LYS A 162 -3.56 -12.85 -5.47
N PHE A 163 -4.32 -12.00 -6.16
CA PHE A 163 -4.69 -10.67 -5.68
C PHE A 163 -6.18 -10.58 -5.40
N ILE A 164 -6.56 -9.92 -4.32
CA ILE A 164 -7.96 -9.70 -3.93
C ILE A 164 -8.27 -8.21 -3.91
N PHE A 165 -9.30 -7.81 -4.65
CA PHE A 165 -9.79 -6.44 -4.68
C PHE A 165 -11.04 -6.29 -3.81
N LEU A 166 -11.00 -5.37 -2.84
CA LEU A 166 -12.09 -5.07 -1.92
C LEU A 166 -12.76 -3.75 -2.32
N ASN A 167 -13.94 -3.86 -2.93
CA ASN A 167 -14.70 -2.70 -3.38
C ASN A 167 -15.46 -1.99 -2.24
N ASP A 168 -15.68 -2.67 -1.12
CA ASP A 168 -16.49 -2.24 0.01
C ASP A 168 -15.72 -1.45 1.09
N ILE A 169 -14.45 -1.11 0.82
CA ILE A 169 -13.56 -0.35 1.70
C ILE A 169 -13.00 0.83 0.89
N VAL A 170 -13.04 2.03 1.49
CA VAL A 170 -12.50 3.29 0.94
C VAL A 170 -11.65 3.97 2.01
#